data_AF-X1TSS9-F1
#
_entry.id   AF-X1TSS9-F1
#
_cell.length_a   1.000
_cell.length_b   1.000
_cell.length_c   1.000
_cell.angle_alpha   90.00
_cell.angle_beta   90.00
_cell.angle_gamma   90.00
#
_symmetry.space_group_name_H-M   'P 1'
#
loop_
_entity.id
_entity.type
_entity.pdbx_description
1 polymer ?
#
loop_
_entity_poly.entity_id
_entity_poly.type
_entity_poly.pdbx_seq_one_letter_code
_entity_poly.pdbx_strand_id
1 'polypeptide(L)'
;MRASQNARQLGRTDYLLRIRVNLSSQPVAVALLEAKREDEPPDKGLEQAKKYARLNHVPFVYSSNGYLFVEYDHFTGKTTEPSPLEKFPRPFSYCFSSDDGQGN
;
A
#
# COMPACT_ATOMS: atom_id res chain seq x y z
N MET A 1 31.56 -16.91 -4.44
CA MET A 1 30.80 -16.15 -3.41
C MET A 1 29.34 -16.52 -3.55
N ARG A 2 28.74 -17.19 -2.54
CA ARG A 2 27.32 -17.56 -2.54
C ARG A 2 26.54 -16.43 -1.89
N ALA A 3 25.85 -15.61 -2.69
CA ALA A 3 24.83 -14.73 -2.15
C ALA A 3 23.66 -15.61 -1.73
N SER A 4 23.58 -15.91 -0.43
CA SER A 4 22.41 -16.53 0.18
C SER A 4 21.30 -15.49 0.14
N GLN A 5 20.59 -15.41 -0.98
CA GLN A 5 19.32 -14.73 -1.06
C GLN A 5 18.37 -15.51 -0.15
N ASN A 6 18.28 -15.09 1.11
CA ASN A 6 17.19 -15.47 1.98
C ASN A 6 15.91 -15.04 1.26
N ALA A 7 15.30 -15.99 0.55
CA ALA A 7 13.94 -15.85 0.08
C ALA A 7 13.08 -15.63 1.32
N ARG A 8 12.79 -14.36 1.62
CA ARG A 8 11.76 -14.00 2.59
C ARG A 8 10.53 -14.79 2.19
N GLN A 9 10.07 -15.65 3.09
CA GLN A 9 8.99 -16.60 2.87
C GLN A 9 7.83 -15.90 2.14
N LEU A 10 7.42 -16.46 1.00
CA LEU A 10 6.22 -16.03 0.27
C LEU A 10 5.05 -15.95 1.25
N GLY A 11 4.58 -14.76 1.61
CA GLY A 11 3.36 -14.65 2.42
C GLY A 11 3.16 -13.39 3.23
N ARG A 12 4.23 -12.71 3.65
CA ARG A 12 4.09 -11.63 4.62
C ARG A 12 4.14 -10.28 3.93
N THR A 13 2.97 -9.67 3.78
CA THR A 13 2.82 -8.23 3.62
C THR A 13 3.55 -7.52 4.76
N ASP A 14 4.43 -6.56 4.47
CA ASP A 14 5.20 -5.87 5.49
C ASP A 14 4.28 -5.07 6.44
N TYR A 15 3.33 -4.31 5.90
CA TYR A 15 2.38 -3.53 6.71
C TYR A 15 0.98 -3.47 6.09
N LEU A 16 -0.05 -3.55 6.94
CA LEU A 16 -1.45 -3.38 6.57
C LEU A 16 -2.03 -2.19 7.35
N LEU A 17 -2.37 -1.13 6.64
CA LEU A 17 -2.96 0.09 7.19
C LEU A 17 -4.45 -0.14 7.44
N ARG A 18 -4.86 0.04 8.69
CA ARG A 18 -6.26 -0.01 9.11
C ARG A 18 -6.66 1.32 9.72
N ILE A 19 -7.80 1.84 9.29
CA ILE A 19 -8.41 3.04 9.86
C ILE A 19 -9.62 2.63 10.69
N ARG A 20 -9.73 3.20 11.89
CA ARG A 20 -10.97 3.17 12.66
C ARG A 20 -11.78 4.41 12.31
N VAL A 21 -12.89 4.21 11.61
CA VAL A 21 -13.81 5.29 11.25
C VAL A 21 -14.70 5.68 12.44
N ASN A 22 -15.09 4.71 13.27
CA ASN A 22 -15.85 4.92 14.50
C ASN A 22 -15.19 4.17 15.68
N LEU A 23 -15.32 4.68 16.90
CA LEU A 23 -14.76 4.02 18.10
C LEU A 23 -15.36 2.63 18.35
N SER A 24 -16.60 2.42 17.89
CA SER A 24 -17.35 1.18 18.09
C SER A 24 -17.25 0.20 16.91
N SER A 25 -16.62 0.58 15.79
CA SER A 25 -16.53 -0.27 14.59
C SER A 25 -15.20 -1.00 14.49
N GLN A 26 -15.22 -2.14 13.79
CA GLN A 26 -14.00 -2.87 13.46
C GLN A 26 -13.12 -2.02 12.53
N PRO A 27 -11.78 -2.00 12.73
CA PRO A 27 -10.88 -1.27 11.86
C PRO A 27 -10.93 -1.80 10.43
N VAL A 28 -11.14 -0.91 9.46
CA VAL A 28 -11.20 -1.26 8.04
C VAL A 28 -9.81 -1.21 7.45
N ALA A 29 -9.43 -2.25 6.69
CA ALA A 29 -8.17 -2.27 5.96
C ALA A 29 -8.29 -1.35 4.73
N VAL A 30 -7.43 -0.34 4.64
CA VAL A 30 -7.51 0.69 3.59
C VAL A 30 -6.30 0.68 2.67
N ALA A 31 -5.13 0.29 3.17
CA ALA A 31 -3.92 0.25 2.35
C ALA A 31 -2.98 -0.88 2.76
N LEU A 32 -2.23 -1.38 1.78
CA LEU A 32 -1.17 -2.37 1.96
C LEU A 32 0.16 -1.70 1.63
N LEU A 33 1.17 -1.84 2.49
CA LEU A 33 2.50 -1.28 2.26
C LEU A 33 3.54 -2.40 2.25
N GLU A 34 4.26 -2.50 1.15
CA GLU A 34 5.43 -3.36 0.96
C GLU A 34 6.70 -2.53 1.13
N ALA A 35 7.65 -3.06 1.92
CA ALA A 35 8.93 -2.42 2.18
C ALA A 35 10.07 -3.22 1.53
N LYS A 36 10.78 -2.58 0.60
CA LYS A 36 11.97 -3.11 -0.06
C LYS A 36 13.24 -2.53 0.54
N ARG A 37 14.37 -3.15 0.21
CA ARG A 37 15.70 -2.64 0.59
C ARG A 37 15.98 -1.36 -0.19
N GLU A 38 16.81 -0.48 0.38
CA GLU A 38 17.17 0.81 -0.22
C GLU A 38 17.80 0.72 -1.62
N ASP A 39 18.52 -0.38 -1.89
CA ASP A 39 19.20 -0.68 -3.14
C ASP A 39 18.27 -1.28 -4.20
N GLU A 40 17.00 -1.53 -3.87
CA GLU A 40 16.03 -2.11 -4.79
C GLU A 40 15.09 -1.05 -5.38
N PRO A 41 14.65 -1.26 -6.65
CA PRO A 41 13.60 -0.45 -7.26
C PRO A 41 12.29 -0.54 -6.46
N PRO A 42 11.60 0.59 -6.21
CA PRO A 42 10.38 0.62 -5.40
C PRO A 42 9.21 -0.12 -6.07
N ASP A 43 9.24 -0.33 -7.38
CA ASP A 43 8.22 -1.02 -8.19
C ASP A 43 8.35 -2.55 -8.19
N LYS A 44 9.53 -3.10 -7.85
CA LYS A 44 9.82 -4.55 -7.89
C LYS A 44 8.88 -5.39 -7.01
N GLY A 45 8.32 -4.79 -5.95
CA GLY A 45 7.36 -5.43 -5.03
C GLY A 45 5.89 -5.28 -5.42
N LEU A 46 5.58 -4.41 -6.39
CA LEU A 46 4.23 -3.91 -6.57
C LEU A 46 3.25 -4.98 -7.08
N GLU A 47 3.66 -5.82 -8.02
CA GLU A 47 2.79 -6.88 -8.56
C GLU A 47 2.44 -7.94 -7.50
N GLN A 48 3.39 -8.28 -6.64
CA GLN A 48 3.14 -9.15 -5.50
C GLN A 48 2.21 -8.48 -4.49
N ALA A 49 2.45 -7.20 -4.18
CA ALA A 49 1.64 -6.41 -3.26
C ALA A 49 0.19 -6.25 -3.75
N LYS A 50 -0.02 -6.02 -5.06
CA LYS A 50 -1.35 -6.01 -5.72
C LYS A 50 -2.09 -7.32 -5.51
N LYS A 51 -1.41 -8.47 -5.63
CA LYS A 51 -2.03 -9.78 -5.40
C LYS A 51 -2.50 -9.93 -3.94
N TYR A 52 -1.69 -9.50 -2.98
CA TYR A 52 -2.08 -9.53 -1.56
C TYR A 52 -3.20 -8.54 -1.23
N ALA A 53 -3.21 -7.37 -1.86
CA ALA A 53 -4.26 -6.37 -1.66
C ALA A 53 -5.63 -6.89 -2.11
N ARG A 54 -5.68 -7.60 -3.24
CA ARG A 54 -6.91 -8.29 -3.69
C ARG A 54 -7.39 -9.34 -2.68
N LEU A 55 -6.46 -10.11 -2.09
CA LEU A 55 -6.81 -11.11 -1.07
C LEU A 55 -7.32 -10.48 0.23
N ASN A 56 -6.78 -9.32 0.61
CA ASN A 56 -7.16 -8.60 1.82
C ASN A 56 -8.28 -7.57 1.60
N HIS A 57 -8.85 -7.48 0.39
CA HIS A 57 -9.88 -6.51 -0.01
C HIS A 57 -9.48 -5.05 0.28
N VAL A 58 -8.23 -4.71 -0.06
CA VAL A 58 -7.63 -3.41 0.21
C VAL A 58 -7.56 -2.59 -1.08
N PRO A 59 -8.06 -1.34 -1.10
CA PRO A 59 -8.10 -0.53 -2.31
C PRO A 59 -6.77 0.10 -2.72
N PHE A 60 -5.87 0.38 -1.76
CA PHE A 60 -4.60 1.05 -2.05
C PHE A 60 -3.40 0.14 -1.77
N VAL A 61 -2.39 0.24 -2.62
CA VAL A 61 -1.14 -0.51 -2.46
C VAL A 61 0.04 0.43 -2.58
N TYR A 62 0.93 0.37 -1.60
CA TYR A 62 2.16 1.13 -1.54
C TYR A 62 3.34 0.17 -1.61
N SER A 63 4.38 0.58 -2.31
CA SER A 63 5.68 -0.08 -2.26
C SER A 63 6.76 0.97 -2.11
N SER A 64 7.64 0.82 -1.13
CA SER A 64 8.68 1.80 -0.81
C SER A 64 10.03 1.15 -0.54
N ASN A 65 11.10 1.83 -0.92
CA ASN A 65 12.48 1.46 -0.58
C ASN A 65 13.07 2.33 0.55
N GLY A 66 12.23 3.06 1.28
CA GLY A 66 12.62 3.97 2.37
C GLY A 66 12.93 5.39 1.93
N TYR A 67 13.19 5.63 0.63
CA TYR A 67 13.41 6.98 0.07
C TYR A 67 12.26 7.40 -0.84
N LEU A 68 11.89 6.50 -1.75
CA LEU A 68 10.82 6.67 -2.70
C LEU A 68 9.69 5.68 -2.40
N PHE A 69 8.49 6.02 -2.83
CA PHE A 69 7.35 5.14 -2.83
C PHE A 69 6.58 5.24 -4.14
N VAL A 70 5.92 4.15 -4.50
CA VAL A 70 4.90 4.11 -5.56
C VAL A 70 3.57 3.74 -4.93
N GLU A 71 2.51 4.33 -5.46
CA GLU A 71 1.13 4.04 -5.08
C GLU A 71 0.43 3.37 -6.26
N TYR A 72 -0.35 2.34 -5.98
CA TYR A 72 -1.33 1.78 -6.89
C TYR A 72 -2.72 1.91 -6.30
N ASP A 73 -3.58 2.57 -7.06
CA ASP A 73 -4.99 2.72 -6.75
C ASP A 73 -5.79 1.67 -7.52
N HIS A 74 -6.48 0.80 -6.78
CA HIS A 74 -7.30 -0.25 -7.36
C HIS A 74 -8.55 0.29 -8.06
N PHE A 75 -9.12 1.42 -7.60
CA PHE A 75 -10.32 2.00 -8.19
C PHE A 75 -10.04 2.57 -9.58
N THR A 76 -8.92 3.27 -9.76
CA THR A 76 -8.53 3.85 -11.05
C THR A 76 -7.64 2.93 -11.88
N GLY A 77 -7.07 1.89 -11.28
CA GLY A 77 -6.11 0.98 -11.91
C GLY A 77 -4.77 1.65 -12.24
N LYS A 78 -4.51 2.85 -11.73
CA LYS A 78 -3.30 3.62 -12.03
C LYS A 78 -2.22 3.36 -10.99
N THR A 79 -0.97 3.33 -11.47
CA THR A 79 0.22 3.35 -10.62
C THR A 79 0.87 4.72 -10.76
N THR A 80 1.20 5.36 -9.65
CA THR A 80 1.91 6.63 -9.65
C THR A 80 3.38 6.45 -9.98
N GLU A 81 4.02 7.50 -10.46
CA GLU A 81 5.48 7.54 -10.54
C GLU A 81 6.12 7.55 -9.14
N PRO A 82 7.37 7.07 -9.00
CA PRO A 82 8.09 7.10 -7.74
C PRO A 82 8.16 8.51 -7.15
N SER A 83 7.64 8.66 -5.93
CA SER A 83 7.58 9.93 -5.22
C SER A 83 8.34 9.85 -3.89
N PRO A 84 8.92 10.96 -3.38
CA PRO A 84 9.59 10.97 -2.08
C PRO A 84 8.65 10.58 -0.94
N LEU A 85 9.13 9.79 0.02
CA LEU A 85 8.35 9.33 1.19
C LEU A 85 7.76 10.48 2.03
N GLU A 86 8.35 11.68 1.96
CA GLU A 86 7.83 12.89 2.59
C GLU A 86 6.41 13.27 2.10
N LYS A 87 6.06 12.87 0.88
CA LYS A 87 4.74 13.07 0.27
C LYS A 87 3.77 11.93 0.57
N PHE A 88 4.13 10.99 1.44
CA PHE A 88 3.30 9.84 1.75
C PHE A 88 1.94 10.31 2.31
N PRO A 89 0.82 9.78 1.79
CA PRO A 89 -0.51 10.23 2.16
C PRO A 89 -0.77 10.01 3.65
N ARG A 90 -1.39 11.01 4.29
CA ARG A 90 -1.83 10.86 5.68
C ARG A 90 -3.08 9.98 5.73
N PRO A 91 -3.27 9.16 6.79
CA PRO A 91 -4.44 8.26 6.89
C PRO A 91 -5.79 8.98 6.74
N PHE A 92 -5.89 10.23 7.18
CA PHE A 92 -7.11 11.03 7.09
C PHE A 92 -7.55 11.31 5.64
N SER A 93 -6.61 11.36 4.69
CA SER A 93 -6.90 11.69 3.28
C SER A 93 -7.83 10.67 2.61
N TYR A 94 -7.81 9.40 3.01
CA TYR A 94 -8.71 8.37 2.45
C TYR A 94 -10.14 8.45 3.00
N CYS A 95 -10.34 9.02 4.18
CA CYS A 95 -11.65 9.09 4.82
C CYS A 95 -12.57 10.09 4.10
N PHE A 96 -12.00 11.09 3.43
CA PHE A 96 -12.77 12.12 2.71
C PHE A 96 -13.23 11.69 1.32
N SER A 97 -12.59 10.69 0.70
CA SER A 97 -12.96 10.24 -0.66
C SER A 97 -14.19 9.31 -0.69
N SER A 98 -14.70 8.89 0.48
CA SER A 98 -15.84 7.97 0.58
C SER A 98 -17.19 8.64 0.86
N ASP A 99 -17.26 9.99 0.85
CA ASP A 99 -18.47 10.75 1.20
C ASP A 99 -19.05 11.61 0.06
N ASP A 100 -18.76 11.30 -1.21
CA ASP A 100 -19.52 11.90 -2.32
C ASP A 100 -20.73 11.04 -2.67
N GLY A 101 -21.67 11.02 -1.73
CA GLY A 101 -23.06 10.68 -2.00
C GLY A 101 -23.67 11.74 -2.91
N GLN A 102 -23.67 11.49 -4.22
CA GLN A 102 -24.52 12.24 -5.14
C GLN A 102 -25.98 11.94 -4.85
N GLY A 103 -26.58 12.76 -3.99
CA GLY A 103 -28.00 13.05 -4.01
C GLY A 103 -28.24 14.33 -4.78
N ASN A 104 -28.73 14.22 -6.01
CA ASN A 104 -29.75 15.11 -6.58
C ASN A 104 -30.44 14.41 -7.75
#